data_AF-A0A502GCE0-F1
#
_entry.id   AF-A0A502GCE0-F1
#
_cell.length_a   1.000
_cell.length_b   1.000
_cell.length_c   1.000
_cell.angle_alpha   90.00
_cell.angle_beta   90.00
_cell.angle_gamma   90.00
#
_symmetry.space_group_name_H-M   'P 1'
#
loop_
_entity.id
_entity.type
_entity.pdbx_description
1 polymer ?
#
loop_
_entity_poly.entity_id
_entity_poly.type
_entity_poly.pdbx_seq_one_letter_code
_entity_poly.pdbx_strand_id
1 'polypeptide(L)'
;MKTFNKTLLASLLFVGCSHLAMAEMTESAGQLIGTVPVLKGTGSSSTDHSVSFSNGHESGSTEAMSPGDTITLSYGFTDAEGDTDSSKTTIKWYTTSDGKGGDKIALDNDGKVGYTLQASDAGRYLGAEITEQTSTGTPAKGQLITIADVSTNDATDGIPTGPVVGGNIGVMIVDSASPTVNLIGKEDSQLLVGHTYQFKAWYDANNNSVWDAGEIEATSNYSYKWVFDGTSATTGTAGGYAVTSTNNKDLSIPATNALATNVFATAGADGVQGYSLKVDYTPLLKSSHK
;
A
#
# COMPACT_ATOMS: atom_id res chain seq x y z
N MET A 1 -91.86 8.79 -78.97
CA MET A 1 -92.34 8.08 -77.77
C MET A 1 -91.44 8.49 -76.60
N LYS A 2 -92.01 9.17 -75.60
CA LYS A 2 -91.52 9.43 -74.21
C LYS A 2 -90.19 10.21 -74.04
N THR A 3 -90.04 11.23 -73.20
CA THR A 3 -90.89 12.02 -72.26
C THR A 3 -90.10 13.26 -71.79
N PHE A 4 -90.84 14.24 -71.24
CA PHE A 4 -90.48 15.60 -70.80
C PHE A 4 -89.62 15.77 -69.52
N ASN A 5 -88.91 16.93 -69.49
CA ASN A 5 -88.61 17.91 -68.41
C ASN A 5 -88.28 17.52 -66.95
N LYS A 6 -87.22 18.15 -66.40
CA LYS A 6 -87.32 19.26 -65.41
C LYS A 6 -85.94 19.82 -65.00
N THR A 7 -85.88 21.15 -64.92
CA THR A 7 -84.90 22.03 -64.26
C THR A 7 -84.74 21.75 -62.75
N LEU A 8 -83.51 21.77 -62.20
CA LEU A 8 -83.14 22.53 -60.98
C LEU A 8 -81.62 22.45 -60.62
N LEU A 9 -81.05 23.62 -60.31
CA LEU A 9 -79.98 24.00 -59.36
C LEU A 9 -78.69 23.18 -59.15
N ALA A 10 -77.59 23.90 -59.42
CA ALA A 10 -76.45 24.23 -58.56
C ALA A 10 -75.60 23.11 -57.93
N SER A 11 -74.32 23.07 -58.33
CA SER A 11 -73.22 22.79 -57.40
C SER A 11 -71.97 23.51 -57.89
N LEU A 12 -71.69 24.65 -57.27
CA LEU A 12 -70.38 25.26 -57.24
C LEU A 12 -69.49 24.33 -56.42
N LEU A 13 -68.53 23.63 -57.03
CA LEU A 13 -67.43 23.03 -56.27
C LEU A 13 -66.14 23.71 -56.70
N PHE A 14 -65.70 24.66 -55.89
CA PHE A 14 -64.32 25.10 -55.85
C PHE A 14 -63.45 23.84 -55.69
N VAL A 15 -62.66 23.49 -56.70
CA VAL A 15 -61.49 22.62 -56.51
C VAL A 15 -60.40 23.47 -55.87
N GLY A 16 -60.66 23.89 -54.63
CA GLY A 16 -59.60 24.18 -53.68
C GLY A 16 -59.16 22.82 -53.14
N CYS A 17 -58.27 22.15 -53.86
CA CYS A 17 -57.49 21.09 -53.22
C CYS A 17 -56.56 21.83 -52.26
N SER A 18 -57.05 22.01 -51.03
CA SER A 18 -56.23 22.23 -49.86
C SER A 18 -54.99 21.36 -50.00
N HIS A 19 -53.82 21.99 -49.94
CA HIS A 19 -52.59 21.26 -49.67
C HIS A 19 -52.87 20.49 -48.38
N LEU A 20 -53.09 19.17 -48.48
CA LEU A 20 -53.07 18.31 -47.32
C LEU A 20 -51.66 18.46 -46.76
N ALA A 21 -51.52 19.21 -45.68
CA ALA A 21 -50.29 19.26 -44.91
C ALA A 21 -50.11 17.87 -44.30
N MET A 22 -49.42 16.99 -45.02
CA MET A 22 -48.96 15.72 -44.49
C MET A 22 -47.83 16.07 -43.53
N ALA A 23 -47.98 15.76 -42.25
CA ALA A 23 -46.86 15.86 -41.32
C ALA A 23 -45.81 14.82 -41.74
N GLU A 24 -44.70 15.28 -42.29
CA GLU A 24 -43.55 14.45 -42.62
C GLU A 24 -42.49 14.67 -41.54
N MET A 25 -42.04 13.58 -40.91
CA MET A 25 -40.92 13.61 -39.97
C MET A 25 -39.65 13.27 -40.74
N THR A 26 -38.55 13.96 -40.44
CA THR A 26 -37.24 13.54 -40.94
C THR A 26 -36.84 12.21 -40.31
N GLU A 27 -35.83 11.55 -40.87
CA GLU A 27 -35.13 10.50 -40.14
C GLU A 27 -34.48 11.06 -38.86
N SER A 28 -34.15 10.17 -37.91
CA SER A 28 -33.51 10.58 -36.66
C SER A 28 -32.12 11.16 -36.94
N ALA A 29 -31.84 12.35 -36.40
CA ALA A 29 -30.47 12.81 -36.20
C ALA A 29 -29.81 11.97 -35.07
N GLY A 30 -28.48 11.97 -34.99
CA GLY A 30 -27.70 11.11 -34.09
C GLY A 30 -27.99 11.28 -32.58
N GLN A 31 -27.20 10.61 -31.75
CA GLN A 31 -27.38 10.66 -30.30
C GLN A 31 -26.90 11.98 -29.69
N LEU A 32 -27.60 12.45 -28.66
CA LEU A 32 -27.13 13.52 -27.79
C LEU A 32 -26.15 12.93 -26.78
N ILE A 33 -24.97 13.56 -26.66
CA ILE A 33 -23.87 13.14 -25.79
C ILE A 33 -23.56 14.30 -24.84
N GLY A 34 -23.42 14.00 -23.55
CA GLY A 34 -23.07 14.94 -22.49
C GLY A 34 -21.56 15.07 -22.25
N THR A 35 -21.19 15.57 -21.08
CA THR A 35 -19.80 15.68 -20.63
C THR A 35 -19.30 14.37 -20.02
N VAL A 36 -17.97 14.25 -19.93
CA VAL A 36 -17.33 13.11 -19.26
C VAL A 36 -17.28 13.41 -17.76
N PRO A 37 -17.63 12.46 -16.87
CA PRO A 37 -17.49 12.68 -15.44
C PRO A 37 -16.04 12.85 -15.04
N VAL A 38 -15.76 13.76 -14.10
CA VAL A 38 -14.41 14.09 -13.62
C VAL A 38 -14.34 13.96 -12.11
N LEU A 39 -13.26 13.35 -11.62
CA LEU A 39 -12.90 13.32 -10.21
C LEU A 39 -11.80 14.32 -9.90
N LYS A 40 -11.85 14.89 -8.70
CA LYS A 40 -10.85 15.82 -8.19
C LYS A 40 -10.54 15.52 -6.73
N GLY A 41 -9.26 15.48 -6.36
CA GLY A 41 -8.86 15.29 -4.97
C GLY A 41 -9.46 16.36 -4.03
N THR A 42 -9.57 16.04 -2.75
CA THR A 42 -10.08 16.97 -1.72
C THR A 42 -8.98 17.83 -1.10
N GLY A 43 -7.70 17.50 -1.34
CA GLY A 43 -6.54 18.25 -0.90
C GLY A 43 -6.39 19.61 -1.57
N SER A 44 -5.60 20.51 -0.96
CA SER A 44 -5.46 21.91 -1.39
C SER A 44 -4.80 22.10 -2.76
N SER A 45 -4.10 21.09 -3.26
CA SER A 45 -3.38 21.12 -4.55
C SER A 45 -4.02 20.23 -5.61
N SER A 46 -5.27 19.81 -5.42
CA SER A 46 -5.91 18.85 -6.33
C SER A 46 -6.17 19.41 -7.72
N THR A 47 -5.98 18.56 -8.72
CA THR A 47 -6.30 18.81 -10.13
C THR A 47 -7.41 17.88 -10.59
N ASP A 48 -7.95 18.13 -11.77
CA ASP A 48 -8.82 17.16 -12.42
C ASP A 48 -8.09 15.83 -12.61
N HIS A 49 -8.85 14.74 -12.57
CA HIS A 49 -8.36 13.35 -12.62
C HIS A 49 -7.41 13.00 -11.47
N SER A 50 -7.70 13.49 -10.27
CA SER A 50 -6.92 13.19 -9.06
C SER A 50 -7.79 12.71 -7.90
N VAL A 51 -7.15 12.08 -6.91
CA VAL A 51 -7.74 11.68 -5.64
C VAL A 51 -6.84 12.12 -4.48
N SER A 52 -7.38 12.10 -3.26
CA SER A 52 -6.63 12.39 -2.04
C SER A 52 -6.73 11.23 -1.06
N PHE A 53 -5.70 11.05 -0.24
CA PHE A 53 -5.65 10.01 0.78
C PHE A 53 -5.46 10.62 2.17
N SER A 54 -5.79 9.84 3.20
CA SER A 54 -5.45 10.12 4.59
C SER A 54 -5.16 8.82 5.33
N ASN A 55 -4.24 8.84 6.29
CA ASN A 55 -4.01 7.72 7.22
C ASN A 55 -4.67 8.02 8.58
N GLY A 56 -5.43 7.06 9.12
CA GLY A 56 -6.03 7.14 10.45
C GLY A 56 -5.04 6.94 11.62
N HIS A 57 -3.87 6.37 11.36
CA HIS A 57 -2.81 6.10 12.34
C HIS A 57 -3.26 5.26 13.55
N GLU A 58 -4.23 4.36 13.36
CA GLU A 58 -4.78 3.52 14.44
C GLU A 58 -3.74 2.59 15.06
N SER A 59 -2.65 2.28 14.36
CA SER A 59 -1.49 1.56 14.92
C SER A 59 -0.73 2.37 15.98
N GLY A 60 -0.97 3.69 16.04
CA GLY A 60 -0.20 4.65 16.84
C GLY A 60 1.09 5.13 16.18
N SER A 61 1.43 4.62 14.98
CA SER A 61 2.60 5.05 14.22
C SER A 61 2.27 6.24 13.31
N THR A 62 3.00 7.35 13.48
CA THR A 62 2.94 8.51 12.56
C THR A 62 4.13 8.57 11.60
N GLU A 63 4.96 7.53 11.59
CA GLU A 63 6.29 7.56 10.97
C GLU A 63 6.52 6.40 10.00
N ALA A 64 5.60 5.44 10.02
CA ALA A 64 5.45 4.40 9.03
C ALA A 64 3.98 4.00 8.95
N MET A 65 3.47 3.74 7.74
CA MET A 65 2.22 3.01 7.55
C MET A 65 2.38 1.63 8.18
N SER A 66 1.48 1.25 9.10
CA SER A 66 1.61 -0.01 9.83
C SER A 66 0.30 -0.80 9.84
N PRO A 67 0.33 -2.14 9.95
CA PRO A 67 -0.89 -2.93 10.08
C PRO A 67 -1.82 -2.40 11.18
N GLY A 68 -3.10 -2.29 10.87
CA GLY A 68 -4.13 -1.66 11.70
C GLY A 68 -4.49 -0.24 11.27
N ASP A 69 -3.58 0.50 10.61
CA ASP A 69 -3.89 1.81 10.04
C ASP A 69 -4.94 1.71 8.92
N THR A 70 -5.89 2.64 8.89
CA THR A 70 -6.86 2.74 7.80
C THR A 70 -6.52 3.89 6.85
N ILE A 71 -6.16 3.53 5.60
CA ILE A 71 -5.94 4.48 4.51
C ILE A 71 -7.29 4.77 3.84
N THR A 72 -7.69 6.04 3.80
CA THR A 72 -8.99 6.47 3.23
C THR A 72 -8.78 7.30 1.98
N LEU A 73 -9.37 6.87 0.87
CA LEU A 73 -9.47 7.58 -0.40
C LEU A 73 -10.66 8.55 -0.38
N SER A 74 -10.43 9.79 -0.81
CA SER A 74 -11.44 10.83 -0.94
C SER A 74 -11.32 11.59 -2.26
N TYR A 75 -12.45 12.06 -2.77
CA TYR A 75 -12.55 12.85 -3.98
C TYR A 75 -13.84 13.69 -3.97
N GLY A 76 -13.84 14.78 -4.74
CA GLY A 76 -15.02 15.45 -5.25
C GLY A 76 -15.34 14.94 -6.66
N PHE A 77 -16.62 14.87 -6.98
CA PHE A 77 -17.13 14.45 -8.28
C PHE A 77 -17.76 15.64 -8.99
N THR A 78 -17.58 15.77 -10.30
CA THR A 78 -18.21 16.79 -11.13
C THR A 78 -18.67 16.19 -12.46
N ASP A 79 -19.90 16.52 -12.81
CA ASP A 79 -20.53 16.24 -14.09
C ASP A 79 -21.45 17.43 -14.44
N ALA A 80 -21.39 17.93 -15.68
CA ALA A 80 -22.08 19.17 -16.04
C ALA A 80 -23.60 19.00 -16.15
N GLU A 81 -24.06 17.79 -16.47
CA GLU A 81 -25.47 17.44 -16.63
C GLU A 81 -26.13 17.06 -15.28
N GLY A 82 -25.33 16.81 -14.25
CA GLY A 82 -25.79 16.44 -12.91
C GLY A 82 -26.04 14.94 -12.76
N ASP A 83 -25.40 14.11 -13.59
CA ASP A 83 -25.45 12.67 -13.46
C ASP A 83 -24.89 12.21 -12.09
N THR A 84 -25.46 11.14 -11.55
CA THR A 84 -25.10 10.68 -10.20
C THR A 84 -23.79 9.91 -10.20
N ASP A 85 -22.88 10.24 -9.29
CA ASP A 85 -21.62 9.54 -9.09
C ASP A 85 -21.82 8.05 -8.75
N SER A 86 -21.04 7.20 -9.42
CA SER A 86 -20.90 5.76 -9.13
C SER A 86 -19.44 5.29 -9.08
N SER A 87 -18.48 6.22 -9.08
CA SER A 87 -17.03 5.96 -9.15
C SER A 87 -16.54 5.10 -7.98
N LYS A 88 -17.16 5.23 -6.79
CA LYS A 88 -16.83 4.39 -5.61
C LYS A 88 -16.86 2.90 -5.92
N THR A 89 -17.78 2.45 -6.77
CA THR A 89 -17.95 1.02 -7.12
C THR A 89 -16.79 0.45 -7.93
N THR A 90 -15.92 1.32 -8.45
CA THR A 90 -14.78 0.96 -9.29
C THR A 90 -13.46 0.94 -8.54
N ILE A 91 -13.46 1.32 -7.25
CA ILE A 91 -12.24 1.38 -6.44
C ILE A 91 -11.65 -0.02 -6.30
N LYS A 92 -10.35 -0.12 -6.54
CA LYS A 92 -9.55 -1.32 -6.29
C LYS A 92 -8.30 -0.97 -5.50
N TRP A 93 -8.02 -1.76 -4.48
CA TRP A 93 -6.80 -1.65 -3.69
C TRP A 93 -5.83 -2.76 -4.08
N TYR A 94 -4.54 -2.47 -4.03
CA TYR A 94 -3.50 -3.45 -4.34
C TYR A 94 -2.20 -3.13 -3.60
N THR A 95 -1.29 -4.09 -3.57
CA THR A 95 0.09 -3.84 -3.12
C THR A 95 1.12 -4.17 -4.21
N THR A 96 2.25 -3.47 -4.18
CA THR A 96 3.39 -3.68 -5.09
C THR A 96 4.68 -3.82 -4.29
N SER A 97 5.69 -4.48 -4.86
CA SER A 97 7.02 -4.58 -4.21
C SER A 97 7.84 -3.31 -4.34
N ASP A 98 7.51 -2.43 -5.29
CA ASP A 98 8.38 -1.32 -5.70
C ASP A 98 7.76 0.08 -5.63
N GLY A 99 6.46 0.18 -5.32
CA GLY A 99 5.72 1.45 -5.31
C GLY A 99 5.55 2.09 -6.69
N LYS A 100 5.85 1.36 -7.78
CA LYS A 100 5.86 1.86 -9.17
C LYS A 100 4.92 1.07 -10.08
N GLY A 101 4.11 0.17 -9.50
CA GLY A 101 3.13 -0.62 -10.25
C GLY A 101 3.64 -2.00 -10.66
N GLY A 102 4.85 -2.41 -10.25
CA GLY A 102 5.33 -3.78 -10.43
C GLY A 102 4.50 -4.79 -9.63
N ASP A 103 4.55 -6.07 -10.04
CA ASP A 103 4.05 -7.24 -9.28
C ASP A 103 2.74 -7.03 -8.49
N LYS A 104 1.76 -6.36 -9.12
CA LYS A 104 0.51 -5.96 -8.46
C LYS A 104 -0.23 -7.17 -7.88
N ILE A 105 -0.47 -7.13 -6.56
CA ILE A 105 -1.30 -8.09 -5.85
C ILE A 105 -2.60 -7.40 -5.44
N ALA A 106 -3.73 -7.87 -5.96
CA ALA A 106 -5.04 -7.33 -5.61
C ALA A 106 -5.40 -7.65 -4.16
N LEU A 107 -6.02 -6.68 -3.49
CA LEU A 107 -6.55 -6.82 -2.14
C LEU A 107 -8.08 -7.00 -2.21
N ASP A 108 -8.64 -7.86 -1.36
CA ASP A 108 -10.09 -8.11 -1.31
C ASP A 108 -10.82 -6.96 -0.60
N ASN A 109 -10.91 -5.80 -1.26
CA ASN A 109 -11.51 -4.58 -0.73
C ASN A 109 -12.15 -3.69 -1.82
N ASP A 110 -12.63 -4.33 -2.90
CA ASP A 110 -13.22 -3.64 -4.04
C ASP A 110 -14.43 -2.79 -3.63
N GLY A 111 -14.53 -1.60 -4.21
CA GLY A 111 -15.65 -0.68 -4.00
C GLY A 111 -15.65 0.06 -2.67
N LYS A 112 -14.59 -0.06 -1.86
CA LYS A 112 -14.46 0.57 -0.53
C LYS A 112 -13.51 1.75 -0.58
N VAL A 113 -13.92 2.86 0.03
CA VAL A 113 -13.09 4.07 0.15
C VAL A 113 -11.97 3.93 1.17
N GLY A 114 -12.07 3.00 2.13
CA GLY A 114 -11.05 2.78 3.15
C GLY A 114 -10.47 1.38 3.04
N TYR A 115 -9.16 1.25 3.21
CA TYR A 115 -8.47 -0.02 3.37
C TYR A 115 -7.68 -0.02 4.69
N THR A 116 -7.94 -1.01 5.54
CA THR A 116 -7.19 -1.22 6.78
C THR A 116 -6.01 -2.15 6.49
N LEU A 117 -4.79 -1.66 6.70
CA LEU A 117 -3.56 -2.41 6.47
C LEU A 117 -3.53 -3.70 7.30
N GLN A 118 -3.22 -4.80 6.64
CA GLN A 118 -3.07 -6.12 7.22
C GLN A 118 -1.60 -6.45 7.47
N ALA A 119 -1.34 -7.42 8.35
CA ALA A 119 0.03 -7.88 8.60
C ALA A 119 0.74 -8.40 7.33
N SER A 120 -0.01 -8.95 6.37
CA SER A 120 0.48 -9.44 5.09
C SER A 120 0.90 -8.34 4.10
N ASP A 121 0.52 -7.08 4.35
CA ASP A 121 0.89 -5.96 3.47
C ASP A 121 2.29 -5.44 3.79
N ALA A 122 2.84 -5.84 4.94
CA ALA A 122 4.14 -5.40 5.40
C ALA A 122 5.24 -5.74 4.38
N GLY A 123 6.14 -4.78 4.17
CA GLY A 123 7.17 -4.83 3.13
C GLY A 123 6.70 -4.45 1.74
N ARG A 124 5.41 -4.15 1.55
CA ARG A 124 4.85 -3.76 0.25
C ARG A 124 4.27 -2.36 0.27
N TYR A 125 4.17 -1.74 -0.90
CA TYR A 125 3.61 -0.42 -1.10
C TYR A 125 2.12 -0.52 -1.43
N LEU A 126 1.28 0.22 -0.73
CA LEU A 126 -0.16 0.26 -0.99
C LEU A 126 -0.44 1.18 -2.18
N GLY A 127 -1.21 0.67 -3.15
CA GLY A 127 -1.71 1.41 -4.29
C GLY A 127 -3.23 1.31 -4.42
N ALA A 128 -3.80 2.18 -5.25
CA ALA A 128 -5.22 2.22 -5.53
C ALA A 128 -5.51 2.55 -6.99
N GLU A 129 -6.66 2.11 -7.47
CA GLU A 129 -7.24 2.45 -8.76
C GLU A 129 -8.69 2.90 -8.58
N ILE A 130 -9.12 3.88 -9.36
CA ILE A 130 -10.52 4.30 -9.45
C ILE A 130 -10.82 4.76 -10.88
N THR A 131 -11.98 4.38 -11.41
CA THR A 131 -12.50 4.87 -12.68
C THR A 131 -13.59 5.91 -12.43
N GLU A 132 -13.47 7.06 -13.08
CA GLU A 132 -14.52 8.09 -13.05
C GLU A 132 -15.79 7.51 -13.71
N GLN A 133 -16.91 7.51 -12.98
CA GLN A 133 -18.11 6.81 -13.45
C GLN A 133 -19.40 7.45 -12.93
N THR A 134 -20.39 7.57 -13.82
CA THR A 134 -21.78 7.94 -13.48
C THR A 134 -22.73 6.74 -13.59
N SER A 135 -23.87 6.81 -12.91
CA SER A 135 -24.94 5.81 -13.04
C SER A 135 -25.83 6.03 -14.27
N THR A 136 -25.84 7.25 -14.81
CA THR A 136 -26.62 7.69 -15.97
C THR A 136 -25.76 8.51 -16.92
N GLY A 137 -26.33 8.86 -18.08
CA GLY A 137 -25.65 9.69 -19.07
C GLY A 137 -24.86 8.91 -20.11
N THR A 138 -24.43 9.62 -21.13
CA THR A 138 -23.49 9.12 -22.14
C THR A 138 -22.54 10.27 -22.46
N PRO A 139 -21.23 10.15 -22.18
CA PRO A 139 -20.54 8.95 -21.69
C PRO A 139 -20.67 8.72 -20.17
N ALA A 140 -20.88 7.46 -19.76
CA ALA A 140 -21.00 7.11 -18.34
C ALA A 140 -19.66 6.84 -17.63
N LYS A 141 -18.53 6.87 -18.37
CA LYS A 141 -17.19 6.55 -17.87
C LYS A 141 -16.18 7.59 -18.35
N GLY A 142 -15.31 8.00 -17.45
CA GLY A 142 -14.16 8.85 -17.71
C GLY A 142 -12.84 8.09 -17.57
N GLN A 143 -11.85 8.76 -16.98
CA GLN A 143 -10.48 8.27 -16.86
C GLN A 143 -10.33 7.17 -15.80
N LEU A 144 -9.38 6.25 -16.01
CA LEU A 144 -8.84 5.42 -14.93
C LEU A 144 -7.69 6.18 -14.26
N ILE A 145 -7.84 6.44 -12.96
CA ILE A 145 -6.82 7.06 -12.11
C ILE A 145 -6.10 5.92 -11.40
N THR A 146 -4.78 5.83 -11.57
CA THR A 146 -3.92 4.80 -10.97
C THR A 146 -2.90 5.45 -10.05
N ILE A 147 -2.91 5.07 -8.78
CA ILE A 147 -1.96 5.51 -7.76
C ILE A 147 -1.11 4.31 -7.37
N ALA A 148 0.17 4.31 -7.79
CA ALA A 148 1.08 3.18 -7.56
C ALA A 148 1.51 3.04 -6.10
N ASP A 149 1.66 4.18 -5.42
CA ASP A 149 2.04 4.28 -4.00
C ASP A 149 1.30 5.48 -3.37
N VAL A 150 0.35 5.18 -2.49
CA VAL A 150 -0.45 6.20 -1.80
C VAL A 150 0.40 7.16 -0.98
N SER A 151 1.55 6.72 -0.46
CA SER A 151 2.44 7.54 0.38
C SER A 151 3.21 8.61 -0.40
N THR A 152 3.13 8.57 -1.74
CA THR A 152 3.74 9.56 -2.63
C THR A 152 2.73 10.39 -3.41
N ASN A 153 1.43 10.15 -3.19
CA ASN A 153 0.36 10.83 -3.91
C ASN A 153 0.32 12.34 -3.62
N ASP A 154 0.47 12.73 -2.35
CA ASP A 154 0.56 14.12 -1.92
C ASP A 154 1.51 14.24 -0.73
N ALA A 155 2.61 15.01 -0.87
CA ALA A 155 3.58 15.19 0.20
C ALA A 155 3.03 15.93 1.43
N THR A 156 1.82 16.47 1.36
CA THR A 156 1.17 17.24 2.43
C THR A 156 0.08 16.47 3.18
N ASP A 157 -0.23 15.24 2.78
CA ASP A 157 -1.29 14.42 3.41
C ASP A 157 -0.88 13.78 4.75
N GLY A 158 0.40 13.89 5.12
CA GLY A 158 0.93 13.35 6.37
C GLY A 158 1.08 11.83 6.38
N ILE A 159 0.90 11.16 5.23
CA ILE A 159 1.12 9.73 5.11
C ILE A 159 2.63 9.46 5.10
N PRO A 160 3.15 8.62 6.01
CA PRO A 160 4.58 8.31 6.02
C PRO A 160 4.99 7.59 4.75
N THR A 161 6.09 8.04 4.15
CA THR A 161 6.70 7.38 3.00
C THR A 161 7.17 5.99 3.39
N GLY A 162 6.84 4.97 2.61
CA GLY A 162 7.44 3.65 2.79
C GLY A 162 6.75 2.59 1.97
N PRO A 163 7.26 1.34 2.00
CA PRO A 163 6.36 0.23 2.14
C PRO A 163 5.70 0.25 3.53
N VAL A 164 4.67 -0.55 3.73
CA VAL A 164 4.08 -0.81 5.05
C VAL A 164 5.14 -1.48 5.96
N VAL A 165 5.25 -1.04 7.21
CA VAL A 165 6.22 -1.56 8.19
C VAL A 165 5.48 -2.23 9.34
N GLY A 166 6.05 -3.34 9.86
CA GLY A 166 5.47 -4.12 10.95
C GLY A 166 4.97 -5.48 10.47
N GLY A 167 3.90 -6.00 11.06
CA GLY A 167 3.37 -7.32 10.75
C GLY A 167 4.10 -8.45 11.48
N ASN A 168 4.00 -9.67 10.95
CA ASN A 168 4.70 -10.83 11.47
C ASN A 168 6.15 -10.80 11.00
N ILE A 169 7.08 -10.95 11.94
CA ILE A 169 8.51 -10.79 11.68
C ILE A 169 9.25 -12.01 12.16
N GLY A 170 9.98 -12.61 11.23
CA GLY A 170 10.99 -13.60 11.55
C GLY A 170 12.32 -12.92 11.80
N VAL A 171 13.13 -13.51 12.67
CA VAL A 171 14.48 -13.02 12.98
C VAL A 171 15.48 -14.16 12.99
N MET A 172 16.72 -13.83 12.59
CA MET A 172 17.84 -14.74 12.67
C MET A 172 19.13 -14.02 13.03
N ILE A 173 19.97 -14.72 13.76
CA ILE A 173 21.40 -14.43 13.86
C ILE A 173 22.09 -15.43 12.95
N VAL A 174 22.91 -14.95 12.03
CA VAL A 174 23.68 -15.78 11.11
C VAL A 174 25.16 -15.45 11.20
N ASP A 175 26.01 -16.44 10.93
CA ASP A 175 27.41 -16.17 10.64
C ASP A 175 27.52 -15.62 9.21
N SER A 176 28.31 -14.56 9.01
CA SER A 176 28.64 -14.04 7.68
C SER A 176 29.20 -15.09 6.71
N ALA A 177 29.88 -16.13 7.24
CA ALA A 177 30.37 -17.26 6.46
C ALA A 177 29.27 -18.28 6.09
N SER A 178 28.10 -18.21 6.71
CA SER A 178 26.94 -19.08 6.46
C SER A 178 25.63 -18.29 6.61
N PRO A 179 25.37 -17.31 5.73
CA PRO A 179 24.39 -16.25 5.93
C PRO A 179 22.92 -16.69 5.82
N THR A 180 22.67 -17.98 5.60
CA THR A 180 21.36 -18.62 5.48
C THR A 180 21.04 -19.56 6.65
N VAL A 181 22.00 -19.80 7.56
CA VAL A 181 21.81 -20.71 8.69
C VAL A 181 21.40 -19.91 9.92
N ASN A 182 20.11 -19.92 10.25
CA ASN A 182 19.62 -19.30 11.49
C ASN A 182 20.22 -20.01 12.72
N LEU A 183 20.91 -19.28 13.59
CA LEU A 183 21.55 -19.79 14.80
C LEU A 183 20.67 -19.66 16.05
N ILE A 184 19.57 -18.91 15.99
CA ILE A 184 18.69 -18.66 17.13
C ILE A 184 18.00 -19.97 17.55
N GLY A 185 17.99 -20.24 18.86
CA GLY A 185 17.17 -21.30 19.46
C GLY A 185 17.61 -22.74 19.16
N LYS A 186 18.79 -22.96 18.57
CA LYS A 186 19.32 -24.30 18.30
C LYS A 186 20.32 -24.74 19.36
N GLU A 187 20.13 -25.93 19.92
CA GLU A 187 20.99 -26.49 20.97
C GLU A 187 22.44 -26.69 20.51
N ASP A 188 22.65 -27.01 19.23
CA ASP A 188 23.98 -27.24 18.64
C ASP A 188 24.62 -26.00 18.00
N SER A 189 24.00 -24.82 18.11
CA SER A 189 24.58 -23.57 17.57
C SER A 189 25.85 -23.21 18.33
N GLN A 190 27.00 -23.41 17.68
CA GLN A 190 28.29 -22.97 18.20
C GLN A 190 28.68 -21.62 17.58
N LEU A 191 28.85 -20.63 18.45
CA LEU A 191 29.38 -19.32 18.08
C LEU A 191 30.90 -19.33 18.26
N LEU A 192 31.63 -19.15 17.16
CA LEU A 192 33.07 -19.07 17.13
C LEU A 192 33.56 -17.64 17.33
N VAL A 193 34.68 -17.50 18.06
CA VAL A 193 35.44 -16.25 18.15
C VAL A 193 36.19 -15.98 16.85
N GLY A 194 36.44 -14.72 16.52
CA GLY A 194 37.06 -14.31 15.25
C GLY A 194 36.10 -14.25 14.06
N HIS A 195 34.83 -14.61 14.25
CA HIS A 195 33.79 -14.59 13.22
C HIS A 195 32.96 -13.30 13.29
N THR A 196 32.22 -13.01 12.21
CA THR A 196 31.29 -11.88 12.15
C THR A 196 29.86 -12.39 12.05
N TYR A 197 29.00 -11.92 12.95
CA TYR A 197 27.59 -12.28 12.99
C TYR A 197 26.71 -11.14 12.50
N GLN A 198 25.64 -11.50 11.80
CA GLN A 198 24.67 -10.57 11.24
C GLN A 198 23.31 -10.83 11.87
N PHE A 199 22.62 -9.77 12.27
CA PHE A 199 21.21 -9.83 12.58
C PHE A 199 20.43 -9.61 11.28
N LYS A 200 19.46 -10.48 11.02
CA LYS A 200 18.55 -10.30 9.91
C LYS A 200 17.11 -10.47 10.36
N ALA A 201 16.24 -9.64 9.84
CA ALA A 201 14.80 -9.73 10.01
C ALA A 201 14.14 -9.83 8.63
N TRP A 202 13.00 -10.50 8.55
CA TRP A 202 12.18 -10.58 7.33
C TRP A 202 10.70 -10.52 7.69
N TYR A 203 9.88 -10.13 6.72
CA TYR A 203 8.43 -10.23 6.85
C TYR A 203 8.03 -11.70 6.68
N ASP A 204 7.70 -12.33 7.80
CA ASP A 204 7.35 -13.76 7.90
C ASP A 204 5.89 -13.94 7.50
N ALA A 205 5.67 -14.05 6.19
CA ALA A 205 4.35 -13.96 5.59
C ALA A 205 3.46 -15.15 5.96
N ASN A 206 4.07 -16.30 6.23
CA ASN A 206 3.37 -17.53 6.60
C ASN A 206 3.47 -17.86 8.11
N ASN A 207 4.17 -17.03 8.88
CA ASN A 207 4.33 -17.12 10.33
C ASN A 207 4.96 -18.46 10.77
N ASN A 208 5.93 -18.97 10.01
CA ASN A 208 6.61 -20.24 10.29
C ASN A 208 8.00 -20.06 10.93
N SER A 209 8.47 -18.82 11.10
CA SER A 209 9.80 -18.47 11.63
C SER A 209 10.98 -19.04 10.84
N VAL A 210 10.77 -19.34 9.55
CA VAL A 210 11.77 -19.76 8.58
C VAL A 210 11.79 -18.73 7.45
N TRP A 211 12.97 -18.29 7.04
CA TRP A 211 13.07 -17.38 5.89
C TRP A 211 12.91 -18.18 4.60
N ASP A 212 11.74 -18.07 3.99
CA ASP A 212 11.36 -18.75 2.75
C ASP A 212 11.66 -17.92 1.50
N ALA A 213 11.78 -18.61 0.37
CA ALA A 213 11.96 -17.94 -0.92
C ALA A 213 10.76 -17.05 -1.26
N GLY A 214 11.02 -15.77 -1.53
CA GLY A 214 9.98 -14.77 -1.83
C GLY A 214 9.63 -13.87 -0.64
N GLU A 215 10.08 -14.18 0.57
CA GLU A 215 9.95 -13.28 1.71
C GLU A 215 10.95 -12.13 1.64
N ILE A 216 10.49 -10.96 2.08
CA ILE A 216 11.19 -9.69 1.92
C ILE A 216 12.04 -9.42 3.16
N GLU A 217 13.32 -9.09 2.95
CA GLU A 217 14.21 -8.67 4.03
C GLU A 217 13.70 -7.35 4.65
N ALA A 218 13.59 -7.34 5.98
CA ALA A 218 13.06 -6.24 6.77
C ALA A 218 14.11 -5.61 7.70
N THR A 219 15.34 -6.14 7.76
CA THR A 219 16.39 -5.73 8.72
C THR A 219 16.58 -4.21 8.80
N SER A 220 16.57 -3.51 7.66
CA SER A 220 16.74 -2.05 7.58
C SER A 220 15.60 -1.26 8.22
N ASN A 221 14.48 -1.90 8.52
CA ASN A 221 13.31 -1.31 9.16
C ASN A 221 13.32 -1.51 10.67
N TYR A 222 14.43 -1.98 11.25
CA TYR A 222 14.60 -2.21 12.68
C TYR A 222 15.88 -1.55 13.19
N SER A 223 15.79 -0.96 14.37
CA SER A 223 16.97 -0.69 15.20
C SER A 223 17.27 -1.91 16.02
N TYR A 224 18.55 -2.21 16.23
CA TYR A 224 18.96 -3.35 17.02
C TYR A 224 20.29 -3.14 17.75
N LYS A 225 20.44 -3.86 18.86
CA LYS A 225 21.62 -3.90 19.72
C LYS A 225 21.97 -5.34 20.04
N TRP A 226 23.25 -5.65 20.00
CA TRP A 226 23.74 -6.96 20.41
C TRP A 226 23.79 -7.08 21.94
N VAL A 227 23.44 -8.26 22.43
CA VAL A 227 23.45 -8.60 23.85
C VAL A 227 24.23 -9.89 24.03
N PHE A 228 25.27 -9.84 24.85
CA PHE A 228 25.94 -11.02 25.39
C PHE A 228 25.08 -11.54 26.55
N ASP A 229 24.47 -12.69 26.39
CA ASP A 229 23.53 -13.27 27.34
C ASP A 229 24.19 -14.36 28.20
N GLY A 230 23.75 -14.47 29.46
CA GLY A 230 24.28 -15.44 30.42
C GLY A 230 25.49 -14.94 31.18
N THR A 231 26.44 -15.83 31.45
CA THR A 231 27.67 -15.55 32.21
C THR A 231 28.88 -16.11 31.50
N SER A 232 30.05 -15.50 31.70
CA SER A 232 31.29 -16.02 31.14
C SER A 232 31.62 -17.43 31.64
N ALA A 233 32.41 -18.16 30.85
CA ALA A 233 32.61 -19.60 31.04
C ALA A 233 33.28 -19.98 32.37
N THR A 234 34.23 -19.18 32.87
CA THR A 234 35.03 -19.53 34.06
C THR A 234 34.96 -18.47 35.16
N THR A 235 34.92 -17.18 34.80
CA THR A 235 34.92 -16.09 35.77
C THR A 235 33.52 -15.69 36.25
N GLY A 236 32.46 -16.27 35.68
CA GLY A 236 31.07 -15.98 36.06
C GLY A 236 30.68 -14.51 35.87
N THR A 237 31.38 -13.80 34.98
CA THR A 237 31.08 -12.39 34.70
C THR A 237 29.72 -12.31 34.02
N ALA A 238 28.84 -11.41 34.48
CA ALA A 238 27.51 -11.28 33.90
C ALA A 238 27.56 -10.67 32.50
N GLY A 239 26.67 -11.14 31.63
CA GLY A 239 26.45 -10.60 30.30
C GLY A 239 25.84 -9.19 30.31
N GLY A 240 25.65 -8.63 29.12
CA GLY A 240 25.10 -7.29 28.93
C GLY A 240 25.13 -6.84 27.48
N TYR A 241 24.76 -5.58 27.25
CA TYR A 241 24.82 -4.99 25.92
C TYR A 241 26.25 -4.88 25.40
N ALA A 242 26.41 -5.15 24.11
CA ALA A 242 27.60 -4.78 23.37
C ALA A 242 27.79 -3.25 23.35
N VAL A 243 28.99 -2.81 22.97
CA VAL A 243 29.30 -1.39 22.85
C VAL A 243 28.46 -0.71 21.77
N THR A 244 28.12 0.56 21.98
CA THR A 244 27.21 1.31 21.10
C THR A 244 27.72 1.50 19.67
N SER A 245 29.03 1.40 19.43
CA SER A 245 29.61 1.46 18.08
C SER A 245 29.20 0.29 17.18
N THR A 246 28.66 -0.79 17.78
CA THR A 246 28.12 -1.98 17.10
C THR A 246 26.60 -1.92 16.86
N ASN A 247 25.91 -0.89 17.36
CA ASN A 247 24.47 -0.74 17.14
C ASN A 247 24.17 -0.65 15.63
N ASN A 248 23.12 -1.36 15.19
CA ASN A 248 22.69 -1.43 13.79
C ASN A 248 23.80 -1.90 12.81
N LYS A 249 24.75 -2.70 13.29
CA LYS A 249 25.85 -3.24 12.49
C LYS A 249 26.10 -4.70 12.79
N ASP A 250 26.73 -5.37 11.83
CA ASP A 250 27.33 -6.69 12.02
C ASP A 250 28.30 -6.68 13.21
N LEU A 251 28.31 -7.76 13.98
CA LEU A 251 29.16 -7.92 15.15
C LEU A 251 30.34 -8.85 14.84
N SER A 252 31.52 -8.26 14.65
CA SER A 252 32.77 -9.02 14.58
C SER A 252 33.23 -9.40 15.98
N ILE A 253 33.11 -10.68 16.34
CA ILE A 253 33.56 -11.21 17.62
C ILE A 253 35.09 -11.31 17.61
N PRO A 254 35.81 -10.65 18.53
CA PRO A 254 37.27 -10.68 18.54
C PRO A 254 37.82 -12.09 18.77
N ALA A 255 38.92 -12.43 18.08
CA ALA A 255 39.57 -13.74 18.21
C ALA A 255 40.30 -13.95 19.55
N THR A 256 40.54 -12.89 20.32
CA THR A 256 41.31 -12.94 21.57
C THR A 256 40.62 -12.18 22.70
N ASN A 257 40.81 -12.64 23.94
CA ASN A 257 40.23 -12.00 25.13
C ASN A 257 40.75 -10.58 25.34
N ALA A 258 41.99 -10.30 24.91
CA ALA A 258 42.59 -8.97 24.99
C ALA A 258 41.85 -7.90 24.17
N LEU A 259 41.11 -8.33 23.13
CA LEU A 259 40.35 -7.44 22.25
C LEU A 259 38.85 -7.44 22.58
N ALA A 260 38.39 -8.24 23.55
CA ALA A 260 36.98 -8.41 23.88
C ALA A 260 36.29 -7.09 24.28
N THR A 261 37.03 -6.20 24.96
CA THR A 261 36.51 -4.89 25.38
C THR A 261 36.18 -3.95 24.23
N ASN A 262 36.66 -4.22 23.01
CA ASN A 262 36.28 -3.48 21.81
C ASN A 262 34.82 -3.71 21.40
N VAL A 263 34.22 -4.83 21.82
CA VAL A 263 32.82 -5.17 21.51
C VAL A 263 31.94 -5.32 22.75
N PHE A 264 32.53 -5.62 23.91
CA PHE A 264 31.82 -5.75 25.17
C PHE A 264 32.62 -5.09 26.29
N ALA A 265 32.29 -3.85 26.64
CA ALA A 265 33.11 -3.01 27.52
C ALA A 265 33.37 -3.64 28.91
N THR A 266 32.45 -4.48 29.41
CA THR A 266 32.55 -5.16 30.70
C THR A 266 33.12 -6.58 30.59
N ALA A 267 33.72 -6.94 29.46
CA ALA A 267 34.36 -8.24 29.28
C ALA A 267 35.43 -8.50 30.36
N GLY A 268 35.33 -9.66 31.00
CA GLY A 268 36.29 -10.13 32.01
C GLY A 268 37.48 -10.86 31.39
N ALA A 269 38.19 -11.66 32.20
CA ALA A 269 39.37 -12.41 31.74
C ALA A 269 39.04 -13.45 30.65
N ASP A 270 37.82 -13.98 30.65
CA ASP A 270 37.28 -14.87 29.60
C ASP A 270 36.97 -14.14 28.28
N GLY A 271 37.08 -12.82 28.26
CA GLY A 271 36.65 -12.00 27.13
C GLY A 271 35.16 -12.15 26.88
N VAL A 272 34.81 -12.67 25.71
CA VAL A 272 33.43 -12.94 25.25
C VAL A 272 33.06 -14.44 25.30
N GLN A 273 33.93 -15.29 25.83
CA GLN A 273 33.68 -16.73 25.85
C GLN A 273 32.70 -17.14 26.95
N GLY A 274 31.78 -18.05 26.63
CA GLY A 274 30.74 -18.57 27.53
C GLY A 274 29.38 -17.87 27.41
N TYR A 275 29.33 -16.68 26.82
CA TYR A 275 28.07 -16.01 26.54
C TYR A 275 27.38 -16.58 25.29
N SER A 276 26.06 -16.51 25.29
CA SER A 276 25.26 -16.63 24.05
C SER A 276 25.03 -15.24 23.45
N LEU A 277 24.64 -15.17 22.18
CA LEU A 277 24.25 -13.91 21.54
C LEU A 277 22.72 -13.78 21.47
N LYS A 278 22.21 -12.61 21.83
CA LYS A 278 20.86 -12.15 21.59
C LYS A 278 20.89 -10.80 20.88
N VAL A 279 19.76 -10.43 20.29
CA VAL A 279 19.53 -9.11 19.71
C VAL A 279 18.31 -8.51 20.37
N ASP A 280 18.49 -7.32 20.95
CA ASP A 280 17.39 -6.44 21.34
C ASP A 280 17.05 -5.58 20.12
N TYR A 281 15.88 -5.79 19.51
CA TYR A 281 15.45 -5.10 18.30
C TYR A 281 14.10 -4.41 18.50
N THR A 282 13.93 -3.30 17.82
CA THR A 282 12.70 -2.50 17.83
C THR A 282 12.44 -2.02 16.42
N PRO A 283 11.20 -2.09 15.90
CA PRO A 283 10.88 -1.49 14.62
C PRO A 283 11.32 -0.02 14.61
N LEU A 284 11.91 0.43 13.50
CA LEU A 284 12.11 1.84 13.21
C LEU A 284 10.74 2.47 12.91
N LEU A 285 9.90 2.56 13.93
CA LEU A 285 8.96 3.66 14.02
C LEU A 285 9.88 4.83 14.38
N LYS A 286 10.21 5.74 13.44
CA LYS A 286 11.10 6.87 13.79
C LYS A 286 10.56 7.47 15.09
N SER A 287 11.36 7.45 16.14
CA SER A 287 10.93 8.01 17.42
C SER A 287 10.75 9.51 17.21
N SER A 288 9.53 10.02 17.43
CA SER A 288 9.32 11.43 17.67
C SER A 288 10.10 11.78 18.94
N HIS A 289 11.23 12.48 18.78
CA HIS A 289 11.73 13.26 19.89
C HIS A 289 10.73 14.40 20.11
N LYS A 290 10.19 14.42 21.34
CA LYS A 290 9.31 15.43 21.94
C LYS A 290 9.66 16.87 21.56
#